data_AF-A0AAU8GY89-F1
#
_entry.id   AF-A0AAU8GY89-F1
#
_cell.length_a   1.000
_cell.length_b   1.000
_cell.length_c   1.000
_cell.angle_alpha   90.00
_cell.angle_beta   90.00
_cell.angle_gamma   90.00
#
_symmetry.space_group_name_H-M   'P 1'
#
loop_
_entity.id
_entity.type
_entity.pdbx_description
1 polymer ?
#
loop_
_entity_poly.entity_id
_entity_poly.type
_entity_poly.pdbx_seq_one_letter_code
_entity_poly.pdbx_strand_id
1 'polypeptide(L)'
;MKIPISIPAETFKVRAIDIAVFFIILGILSFIIYIASQWSTPYERTLQIDLNPSNIPEYALQSLARIFSAYLLSLLFSIWYGYTASRSKIHEKIMIPLLDILQSIPVLSFLPGVVLAMISLFPGKRIGLELACVLLIFTGQVWNMTFSFYHSINTIPKELKEVVKVFKMNKFSKFLRLDLPFSAIGLIWNSMMSVAGGWFFLMACEMFILEDKDFRLPGIGSYIQTAANKGNIEHVIYGLGTMIFLIIILDLFVWRPLIVWSQKFRLETVPPEEERESFVLNLFSGSIFIKKVGEFITGTINKMEKMSYRKFAFSENPFINKLSKITGFVSLLIILMVIIWAIFKASHLLSSVSLSDIITIIKAASYSLLRVSMALLIALAWTLPVGVYIGLNPKAAKILQGIVQIAASVPATAVFPVILLFLIKLGGGLDVGAVFLMLLGTQWYLLFNIIAGASAIPKDLIEISKAYGIKGLRRWKTLILPGIFPYLVTGLITASGGAWNATIVSEYVSFGGEIMHTTGLGALISQSSASGNFGVLLLSTGFMSFIVVGINRLVWKRLFILAKTKYILE
;
A
#
# COMPACT_ATOMS: atom_id res chain seq x y z
N MET A 1 -3.95 -38.08 -4.31
CA MET A 1 -4.51 -37.99 -5.68
C MET A 1 -3.37 -37.90 -6.67
N LYS A 2 -3.16 -38.94 -7.49
CA LYS A 2 -2.35 -38.84 -8.70
C LYS A 2 -3.18 -38.12 -9.74
N ILE A 3 -2.66 -37.04 -10.32
CA ILE A 3 -3.24 -36.41 -11.49
C ILE A 3 -2.94 -37.37 -12.66
N PRO A 4 -3.94 -37.88 -13.41
CA PRO A 4 -3.67 -38.65 -14.60
C PRO A 4 -3.34 -37.64 -15.71
N ILE A 5 -2.09 -37.56 -16.11
CA ILE A 5 -1.70 -36.87 -17.33
C ILE A 5 -0.87 -37.86 -18.15
N SER A 6 -1.55 -38.69 -18.92
CA SER A 6 -0.96 -39.23 -20.14
C SER A 6 -0.78 -38.06 -21.11
N ILE A 7 0.46 -37.60 -21.28
CA ILE A 7 0.81 -36.51 -22.19
C ILE A 7 0.97 -37.12 -23.60
N PRO A 8 0.21 -36.68 -24.62
CA PRO A 8 0.59 -36.91 -26.00
C PRO A 8 1.87 -36.11 -26.29
N ALA A 9 2.87 -36.74 -26.90
CA ALA A 9 4.09 -36.07 -27.32
C ALA A 9 3.77 -35.05 -28.42
N GLU A 10 3.49 -33.80 -28.04
CA GLU A 10 3.40 -32.70 -29.01
C GLU A 10 4.81 -32.33 -29.49
N THR A 11 4.99 -32.43 -30.81
CA THR A 11 6.21 -32.06 -31.53
C THR A 11 6.58 -30.60 -31.30
N PHE A 12 7.86 -30.36 -31.07
CA PHE A 12 8.48 -29.06 -30.79
C PHE A 12 8.27 -28.08 -31.97
N LYS A 13 7.19 -27.30 -31.97
CA LYS A 13 7.02 -26.15 -32.88
C LYS A 13 6.90 -24.88 -32.03
N VAL A 14 7.94 -24.05 -32.09
CA VAL A 14 7.97 -22.71 -31.49
C VAL A 14 6.82 -21.90 -32.09
N ARG A 15 5.88 -21.43 -31.26
CA ARG A 15 4.79 -20.57 -31.71
C ARG A 15 5.26 -19.11 -31.67
N ALA A 16 4.63 -18.23 -32.45
CA ALA A 16 4.92 -16.78 -32.39
C ALA A 16 4.79 -16.20 -30.97
N ILE A 17 3.90 -16.78 -30.15
CA ILE A 17 3.73 -16.45 -28.74
C ILE A 17 5.01 -16.74 -27.92
N ASP A 18 5.72 -17.83 -28.21
CA ASP A 18 6.95 -18.18 -27.49
C ASP A 18 8.09 -17.20 -27.82
N ILE A 19 8.14 -16.70 -29.06
CA ILE A 19 9.07 -15.63 -29.47
C ILE A 19 8.75 -14.33 -28.73
N ALA A 20 7.47 -13.95 -28.64
CA ALA A 20 7.04 -12.75 -27.91
C ALA A 20 7.42 -12.85 -26.42
N VAL A 21 7.18 -13.98 -25.77
CA VAL A 21 7.57 -14.21 -24.36
C VAL A 21 9.08 -14.12 -24.17
N PHE A 22 9.88 -14.67 -25.10
CA PHE A 22 11.34 -14.56 -25.05
C PHE A 22 11.82 -13.10 -25.07
N PHE A 23 11.29 -12.28 -26.00
CA PHE A 23 11.64 -10.86 -26.06
C PHE A 23 11.19 -10.07 -24.82
N ILE A 24 10.04 -10.42 -24.24
CA ILE A 24 9.58 -9.82 -22.97
C ILE A 24 10.59 -10.12 -21.85
N ILE A 25 11.04 -11.37 -21.72
CA ILE A 25 12.03 -11.76 -20.70
C ILE A 25 13.37 -11.04 -20.93
N LEU A 26 13.85 -11.00 -22.18
CA LEU A 26 15.07 -10.29 -22.53
C LEU A 26 14.96 -8.80 -22.18
N GLY A 27 13.83 -8.17 -22.50
CA GLY A 27 13.55 -6.78 -22.15
C GLY A 27 13.58 -6.52 -20.64
N ILE A 28 13.00 -7.43 -19.83
CA ILE A 28 13.05 -7.35 -18.35
C ILE A 28 14.49 -7.45 -17.85
N LEU A 29 15.29 -8.37 -18.38
CA LEU A 29 16.70 -8.51 -17.99
C LEU A 29 17.53 -7.27 -18.36
N SER A 30 17.36 -6.75 -19.58
CA SER A 30 18.00 -5.51 -20.01
C SER A 30 17.59 -4.32 -19.14
N PHE A 31 16.32 -4.24 -18.75
CA PHE A 31 15.82 -3.22 -17.84
C PHE A 31 16.46 -3.30 -16.46
N ILE A 32 16.60 -4.50 -15.87
CA ILE A 32 17.27 -4.69 -14.57
C ILE A 32 18.73 -4.23 -14.64
N ILE A 33 19.44 -4.59 -15.72
CA ILE A 33 20.84 -4.17 -15.93
C ILE A 33 20.93 -2.65 -16.05
N TYR A 34 20.04 -2.04 -16.84
CA TYR A 34 19.99 -0.59 -17.00
C TYR A 34 19.77 0.13 -15.66
N ILE A 35 18.78 -0.28 -14.86
CA ILE A 35 18.52 0.32 -13.54
C ILE A 35 19.72 0.14 -12.60
N ALA A 36 20.32 -1.04 -12.56
CA ALA A 36 21.49 -1.30 -11.74
C ALA A 36 22.67 -0.37 -12.12
N SER A 37 22.85 -0.09 -13.41
CA SER A 37 23.87 0.86 -13.89
C SER A 37 23.57 2.29 -13.43
N GLN A 38 22.31 2.73 -13.53
CA GLN A 38 21.89 4.09 -13.16
C GLN A 38 21.98 4.34 -11.65
N TRP A 39 21.65 3.36 -10.81
CA TRP A 39 21.72 3.51 -9.36
C TRP A 39 23.15 3.50 -8.83
N SER A 40 24.09 2.97 -9.62
CA SER A 40 25.51 2.89 -9.27
C SER A 40 26.28 4.17 -9.58
N THR A 41 25.66 5.18 -10.20
CA THR A 41 26.32 6.44 -10.53
C THR A 41 26.69 7.25 -9.29
N PRO A 42 27.69 8.15 -9.40
CA PRO A 42 27.97 9.13 -8.36
C PRO A 42 26.75 9.99 -8.04
N TYR A 43 26.67 10.45 -6.79
CA TYR A 43 25.68 11.43 -6.37
C TYR A 43 26.09 12.84 -6.83
N GLU A 44 25.22 13.50 -7.59
CA GLU A 44 25.39 14.89 -7.99
C GLU A 44 24.55 15.80 -7.09
N ARG A 45 25.17 16.87 -6.55
CA ARG A 45 24.52 17.79 -5.60
C ARG A 45 23.50 18.73 -6.24
N THR A 46 23.48 18.85 -7.57
CA THR A 46 22.59 19.73 -8.32
C THR A 46 22.04 18.96 -9.51
N LEU A 47 21.07 18.08 -9.25
CA LEU A 47 20.43 17.32 -10.32
C LEU A 47 19.52 18.27 -11.12
N GLN A 48 19.92 18.60 -12.35
CA GLN A 48 19.04 19.34 -13.26
C GLN A 48 18.09 18.35 -13.94
N ILE A 49 16.81 18.41 -13.57
CA ILE A 49 15.76 17.66 -14.26
C ILE A 49 15.48 18.36 -15.60
N ASP A 50 15.78 17.65 -16.69
CA ASP A 50 15.51 18.10 -18.04
C ASP A 50 14.03 17.88 -18.37
N LEU A 51 13.37 18.93 -18.88
CA LEU A 51 11.96 18.89 -19.24
C LEU A 51 11.70 18.42 -20.67
N ASN A 52 12.74 18.05 -21.43
CA ASN A 52 12.57 17.49 -22.76
C ASN A 52 11.69 16.22 -22.70
N PRO A 53 10.58 16.15 -23.45
CA PRO A 53 9.69 14.98 -23.48
C PRO A 53 10.39 13.67 -23.85
N SER A 54 11.53 13.71 -24.55
CA SER A 54 12.33 12.52 -24.87
C SER A 54 12.85 11.78 -23.64
N ASN A 55 12.98 12.45 -22.49
CA ASN A 55 13.54 11.89 -21.26
C ASN A 55 12.46 11.27 -20.36
N ILE A 56 11.18 11.53 -20.66
CA ILE A 56 10.04 10.98 -19.91
C ILE A 56 10.09 9.44 -19.81
N PRO A 57 10.39 8.67 -20.87
CA PRO A 57 10.51 7.22 -20.76
C PRO A 57 11.56 6.77 -19.74
N GLU A 58 12.70 7.45 -19.67
CA GLU A 58 13.74 7.15 -18.69
C GLU A 58 13.26 7.43 -17.26
N TYR A 59 12.67 8.61 -17.03
CA TYR A 59 12.08 8.96 -15.73
C TYR A 59 10.98 7.97 -15.32
N ALA A 60 10.13 7.57 -16.26
CA ALA A 60 9.09 6.56 -16.08
C ALA A 60 9.65 5.21 -15.63
N LEU A 61 10.69 4.74 -16.31
CA LEU A 61 11.36 3.47 -16.02
C LEU A 61 11.99 3.46 -14.63
N GLN A 62 12.60 4.57 -14.20
CA GLN A 62 13.21 4.69 -12.87
C GLN A 62 12.16 4.74 -11.75
N SER A 63 11.09 5.52 -11.94
CA SER A 63 9.94 5.54 -11.02
C SER A 63 9.30 4.14 -10.89
N LEU A 64 9.15 3.43 -12.01
CA LEU A 64 8.62 2.06 -12.04
C LEU A 64 9.53 1.06 -11.31
N ALA A 65 10.85 1.20 -11.45
CA ALA A 65 11.81 0.35 -10.76
C ALA A 65 11.72 0.48 -9.23
N ARG A 66 11.60 1.71 -8.72
CA ARG A 66 11.46 2.00 -7.28
C ARG A 66 10.19 1.40 -6.71
N ILE A 67 9.05 1.66 -7.36
CA ILE A 67 7.76 1.19 -6.86
C ILE A 67 7.65 -0.35 -6.93
N PHE A 68 8.21 -0.97 -7.96
CA PHE A 68 8.25 -2.43 -8.08
C PHE A 68 9.17 -3.07 -7.03
N SER A 69 10.35 -2.50 -6.80
CA SER A 69 11.29 -2.98 -5.78
C SER A 69 10.69 -2.89 -4.37
N ALA A 70 10.04 -1.77 -4.06
CA ALA A 70 9.32 -1.59 -2.81
C ALA A 70 8.17 -2.60 -2.67
N TYR A 71 7.38 -2.81 -3.73
CA TYR A 71 6.28 -3.76 -3.72
C TYR A 71 6.75 -5.19 -3.45
N LEU A 72 7.82 -5.63 -4.11
CA LEU A 72 8.38 -6.96 -3.90
C LEU A 72 8.84 -7.14 -2.45
N LEU A 73 9.54 -6.15 -1.89
CA LEU A 73 9.95 -6.17 -0.49
C LEU A 73 8.76 -6.22 0.45
N SER A 74 7.72 -5.42 0.19
CA SER A 74 6.50 -5.37 0.98
C SER A 74 5.73 -6.70 0.93
N LEU A 75 5.62 -7.32 -0.25
CA LEU A 75 4.96 -8.62 -0.42
C LEU A 75 5.66 -9.73 0.37
N LEU A 76 6.99 -9.80 0.26
CA LEU A 76 7.81 -10.78 1.00
C LEU A 76 7.68 -10.58 2.50
N PHE A 77 7.76 -9.33 2.97
CA PHE A 77 7.57 -8.99 4.37
C PHE A 77 6.17 -9.38 4.84
N SER A 78 5.11 -9.02 4.11
CA SER A 78 3.72 -9.29 4.50
C SER A 78 3.44 -10.78 4.64
N ILE A 79 3.94 -11.60 3.71
CA ILE A 79 3.82 -13.06 3.78
C ILE A 79 4.57 -13.58 5.00
N TRP A 80 5.83 -13.19 5.20
CA TRP A 80 6.64 -13.66 6.33
C TRP A 80 6.07 -13.23 7.69
N TYR A 81 5.77 -11.95 7.85
CA TYR A 81 5.31 -11.34 9.10
C TYR A 81 3.92 -11.84 9.47
N GLY A 82 2.97 -11.82 8.52
CA GLY A 82 1.60 -12.30 8.75
C GLY A 82 1.55 -13.83 8.99
N TYR A 83 2.38 -14.60 8.28
CA TYR A 83 2.49 -16.04 8.54
C TYR A 83 3.04 -16.32 9.95
N THR A 84 4.08 -15.61 10.37
CA THR A 84 4.71 -15.81 11.68
C THR A 84 3.75 -15.41 12.81
N ALA A 85 3.07 -14.27 12.68
CA ALA A 85 2.10 -13.79 13.65
C ALA A 85 0.92 -14.76 13.85
N SER A 86 0.39 -15.36 12.77
CA SER A 86 -0.75 -16.29 12.85
C SER A 86 -0.43 -17.66 13.49
N ARG A 87 0.85 -18.01 13.65
CA ARG A 87 1.25 -19.35 14.12
C ARG A 87 1.50 -19.45 15.61
N SER A 88 1.67 -18.33 16.31
CA SER A 88 2.03 -18.34 17.72
C SER A 88 1.35 -17.19 18.46
N LYS A 89 0.68 -17.53 19.56
CA LYS A 89 0.01 -16.55 20.43
C LYS A 89 0.98 -15.49 20.98
N ILE A 90 2.26 -15.83 21.17
CA ILE A 90 3.27 -14.87 21.63
C ILE A 90 3.60 -13.89 20.50
N HIS A 91 3.85 -14.42 19.30
CA HIS A 91 4.14 -13.60 18.12
C HIS A 91 2.95 -12.69 17.80
N GLU A 92 1.72 -13.21 17.80
CA GLU A 92 0.51 -12.41 17.61
C GLU A 92 0.41 -11.24 18.60
N LYS A 93 0.60 -11.51 19.90
CA LYS A 93 0.52 -10.49 20.98
C LYS A 93 1.58 -9.40 20.88
N ILE A 94 2.69 -9.63 20.20
CA ILE A 94 3.80 -8.67 20.06
C ILE A 94 3.75 -8.01 18.68
N MET A 95 3.73 -8.82 17.63
CA MET A 95 3.86 -8.39 16.24
C MET A 95 2.65 -7.60 15.76
N ILE A 96 1.42 -7.96 16.14
CA ILE A 96 0.22 -7.23 15.69
C ILE A 96 0.16 -5.83 16.31
N PRO A 97 0.28 -5.66 17.65
CA PRO A 97 0.32 -4.32 18.24
C PRO A 97 1.51 -3.47 17.76
N LEU A 98 2.68 -4.08 17.54
CA LEU A 98 3.83 -3.37 16.98
C LEU A 98 3.50 -2.83 15.57
N LEU A 99 2.88 -3.66 14.73
CA LEU A 99 2.51 -3.27 13.38
C LEU A 99 1.42 -2.19 13.39
N ASP A 100 0.47 -2.26 14.32
CA ASP A 100 -0.55 -1.23 14.56
C ASP A 100 0.04 0.14 14.94
N ILE A 101 1.09 0.14 15.76
CA ILE A 101 1.79 1.38 16.15
C ILE A 101 2.60 1.92 14.97
N LEU A 102 3.38 1.07 14.31
CA LEU A 102 4.27 1.50 13.22
C LEU A 102 3.50 2.05 12.01
N GLN A 103 2.34 1.47 11.67
CA GLN A 103 1.50 2.01 10.58
C GLN A 103 0.95 3.41 10.86
N SER A 104 0.89 3.81 12.12
CA SER A 104 0.36 5.11 12.53
C SER A 104 1.40 6.24 12.42
N ILE A 105 2.68 5.89 12.24
CA ILE A 105 3.76 6.85 12.07
C ILE A 105 3.81 7.25 10.59
N PRO A 106 3.64 8.54 10.26
CA PRO A 106 3.66 8.99 8.88
C PRO A 106 5.03 8.79 8.24
N VAL A 107 5.08 8.20 7.05
CA VAL A 107 6.33 7.93 6.34
C VAL A 107 7.18 9.18 6.13
N LEU A 108 6.51 10.28 5.78
CA LEU A 108 7.16 11.54 5.43
C LEU A 108 7.80 12.23 6.64
N SER A 109 7.38 11.91 7.87
CA SER A 109 7.99 12.52 9.05
C SER A 109 9.42 12.03 9.31
N PHE A 110 9.76 10.84 8.82
CA PHE A 110 11.10 10.26 8.94
C PHE A 110 11.85 10.17 7.60
N LEU A 111 11.28 10.70 6.51
CA LEU A 111 11.92 10.81 5.19
C LEU A 111 13.34 11.43 5.27
N PRO A 112 13.56 12.60 5.90
CA PRO A 112 14.91 13.18 5.99
C PRO A 112 15.87 12.30 6.77
N GLY A 113 15.42 11.74 7.90
CA GLY A 113 16.25 10.87 8.74
C GLY A 113 16.71 9.63 7.98
N VAL A 114 15.80 9.00 7.23
CA VAL A 114 16.13 7.83 6.39
C VAL A 114 17.05 8.22 5.24
N VAL A 115 16.78 9.33 4.55
CA VAL A 115 17.63 9.83 3.46
C VAL A 115 19.04 10.10 3.96
N LEU A 116 19.20 10.86 5.05
CA LEU A 116 20.50 11.19 5.64
C LEU A 116 21.24 9.93 6.12
N ALA A 117 20.52 8.97 6.74
CA ALA A 117 21.10 7.71 7.16
C ALA A 117 21.63 6.90 5.97
N MET A 118 20.85 6.79 4.89
CA MET A 118 21.28 6.01 3.71
C MET A 118 22.42 6.69 2.95
N ILE A 119 22.44 8.02 2.85
CA ILE A 119 23.58 8.76 2.28
C ILE A 119 24.83 8.53 3.14
N SER A 120 24.69 8.50 4.47
CA SER A 120 25.81 8.22 5.37
C SER A 120 26.32 6.78 5.23
N LEU A 121 25.46 5.81 4.92
CA LEU A 121 25.86 4.41 4.68
C LEU A 121 26.50 4.20 3.31
N PHE A 122 26.08 4.98 2.30
CA PHE A 122 26.58 4.90 0.93
C PHE A 122 27.11 6.26 0.46
N PRO A 123 28.21 6.76 1.06
CA PRO A 123 28.69 8.12 0.80
C PRO A 123 29.10 8.30 -0.67
N GLY A 124 28.65 9.41 -1.27
CA GLY A 124 29.00 9.80 -2.64
C GLY A 124 28.34 8.96 -3.74
N LYS A 125 27.49 7.98 -3.40
CA LYS A 125 26.79 7.13 -4.37
C LYS A 125 25.30 7.39 -4.35
N ARG A 126 24.69 7.40 -5.54
CA ARG A 126 23.26 7.61 -5.70
C ARG A 126 22.41 6.49 -5.09
N ILE A 127 22.94 5.27 -5.01
CA ILE A 127 22.23 4.11 -4.44
C ILE A 127 21.69 4.35 -3.02
N GLY A 128 22.34 5.19 -2.21
CA GLY A 128 21.82 5.54 -0.89
C GLY A 128 20.45 6.23 -0.96
N LEU A 129 20.28 7.19 -1.86
CA LEU A 129 19.00 7.86 -2.08
C LEU A 129 17.95 6.92 -2.66
N GLU A 130 18.35 6.05 -3.59
CA GLU A 130 17.46 5.06 -4.20
C GLU A 130 16.92 4.08 -3.16
N LEU A 131 17.79 3.55 -2.30
CA LEU A 131 17.40 2.67 -1.19
C LEU A 131 16.55 3.39 -0.15
N ALA A 132 16.83 4.65 0.16
CA ALA A 132 15.98 5.47 1.02
C ALA A 132 14.57 5.58 0.44
N CYS A 133 14.46 5.92 -0.85
CA CYS A 133 13.17 6.02 -1.54
C CYS A 133 12.43 4.68 -1.55
N VAL A 134 13.10 3.57 -1.88
CA VAL A 134 12.49 2.22 -1.85
C VAL A 134 12.01 1.86 -0.46
N LEU A 135 12.80 2.13 0.58
CA LEU A 135 12.44 1.85 1.97
C LEU A 135 11.22 2.65 2.41
N LEU A 136 11.12 3.91 2.01
CA LEU A 136 10.00 4.78 2.36
C LEU A 136 8.72 4.40 1.59
N ILE A 137 8.82 4.00 0.32
CA ILE A 137 7.67 3.45 -0.40
C ILE A 137 7.23 2.12 0.24
N PHE A 138 8.19 1.28 0.62
CA PHE A 138 7.93 0.00 1.29
C PHE A 138 7.11 0.17 2.56
N THR A 139 7.46 1.15 3.41
CA THR A 139 6.69 1.40 4.64
C THR A 139 5.27 1.83 4.32
N GLY A 140 5.04 2.61 3.26
CA GLY A 140 3.69 2.95 2.81
C GLY A 140 2.87 1.78 2.28
N GLN A 141 3.51 0.75 1.71
CA GLN A 141 2.85 -0.37 1.03
C GLN A 141 2.56 -1.57 1.95
N VAL A 142 3.38 -1.79 2.97
CA VAL A 142 3.45 -3.09 3.68
C VAL A 142 2.28 -3.38 4.63
N TRP A 143 1.66 -2.35 5.21
CA TRP A 143 0.71 -2.53 6.33
C TRP A 143 -0.55 -3.30 5.94
N ASN A 144 -1.30 -2.81 4.94
CA ASN A 144 -2.58 -3.40 4.51
C ASN A 144 -2.42 -4.84 4.03
N MET A 145 -1.36 -5.12 3.26
CA MET A 145 -1.06 -6.47 2.80
C MET A 145 -0.76 -7.43 3.96
N THR A 146 -0.02 -6.97 4.97
CA THR A 146 0.33 -7.79 6.14
C THR A 146 -0.91 -8.15 6.96
N PHE A 147 -1.77 -7.17 7.26
CA PHE A 147 -3.04 -7.44 7.95
C PHE A 147 -3.96 -8.33 7.13
N SER A 148 -4.10 -8.07 5.83
CA SER A 148 -4.92 -8.89 4.95
C SER A 148 -4.49 -10.35 4.95
N PHE A 149 -3.18 -10.60 4.82
CA PHE A 149 -2.63 -11.95 4.84
C PHE A 149 -2.84 -12.64 6.20
N TYR A 150 -2.55 -11.93 7.29
CA TYR A 150 -2.77 -12.40 8.65
C TYR A 150 -4.24 -12.78 8.91
N HIS A 151 -5.18 -11.89 8.57
CA HIS A 151 -6.61 -12.13 8.75
C HIS A 151 -7.14 -13.25 7.85
N SER A 152 -6.66 -13.34 6.60
CA SER A 152 -7.04 -14.40 5.68
C SER A 152 -6.68 -15.78 6.23
N ILE A 153 -5.48 -15.96 6.77
CA ILE A 153 -5.08 -17.24 7.38
C ILE A 153 -5.95 -17.59 8.60
N ASN A 154 -6.28 -16.59 9.43
CA ASN A 154 -7.05 -16.81 10.64
C ASN A 154 -8.54 -17.10 10.37
N THR A 155 -9.06 -16.67 9.22
CA THR A 155 -10.44 -16.91 8.79
C THR A 155 -10.64 -18.22 8.03
N ILE A 156 -9.58 -18.99 7.79
CA ILE A 156 -9.68 -20.32 7.16
C ILE A 156 -10.67 -21.20 7.95
N PRO A 157 -11.71 -21.77 7.29
CA PRO A 157 -12.70 -22.65 7.90
C PRO A 157 -12.09 -23.88 8.59
N LYS A 158 -12.78 -24.38 9.62
CA LYS A 158 -12.28 -25.50 10.42
C LYS A 158 -12.18 -26.79 9.60
N GLU A 159 -13.10 -26.98 8.66
CA GLU A 159 -13.21 -28.14 7.78
C GLU A 159 -11.94 -28.30 6.95
N LEU A 160 -11.45 -27.21 6.34
CA LEU A 160 -10.19 -27.22 5.57
C LEU A 160 -8.98 -27.51 6.46
N LYS A 161 -8.99 -27.02 7.71
CA LYS A 161 -7.94 -27.31 8.70
C LYS A 161 -7.94 -28.79 9.10
N GLU A 162 -9.10 -29.43 9.24
CA GLU A 162 -9.20 -30.87 9.52
C GLU A 162 -8.74 -31.72 8.32
N VAL A 163 -9.07 -31.33 7.09
CA VAL A 163 -8.57 -31.98 5.86
C VAL A 163 -7.04 -32.03 5.85
N VAL A 164 -6.37 -30.92 6.15
CA VAL A 164 -4.90 -30.86 6.25
C VAL A 164 -4.35 -31.85 7.29
N LYS A 165 -5.03 -32.04 8.42
CA LYS A 165 -4.64 -33.02 9.44
C LYS A 165 -4.83 -34.45 8.95
N VAL A 166 -5.97 -34.75 8.31
CA VAL A 166 -6.27 -36.08 7.74
C VAL A 166 -5.23 -36.47 6.68
N PHE A 167 -4.88 -35.53 5.79
CA PHE A 167 -3.83 -35.72 4.78
C PHE A 167 -2.40 -35.66 5.34
N LYS A 168 -2.23 -35.46 6.66
CA LYS A 168 -0.94 -35.37 7.37
C LYS A 168 0.03 -34.38 6.70
N MET A 169 -0.49 -33.27 6.18
CA MET A 169 0.33 -32.28 5.49
C MET A 169 1.32 -31.62 6.45
N ASN A 170 2.58 -31.50 6.04
CA ASN A 170 3.59 -30.78 6.81
C ASN A 170 3.37 -29.24 6.73
N LYS A 171 4.14 -28.45 7.51
CA LYS A 171 3.97 -26.98 7.56
C LYS A 171 4.18 -26.31 6.20
N PHE A 172 5.11 -26.80 5.39
CA PHE A 172 5.42 -26.26 4.06
C PHE A 172 4.32 -26.59 3.04
N SER A 173 3.87 -27.85 3.01
CA SER A 173 2.72 -28.31 2.22
C SER A 173 1.46 -27.54 2.56
N LYS A 174 1.16 -27.38 3.86
CA LYS A 174 0.02 -26.60 4.33
C LYS A 174 0.10 -25.15 3.86
N PHE A 175 1.28 -24.52 3.97
CA PHE A 175 1.47 -23.15 3.51
C PHE A 175 1.18 -23.01 2.02
N LEU A 176 1.76 -23.86 1.18
CA LEU A 176 1.62 -23.77 -0.28
C LEU A 176 0.24 -24.20 -0.80
N ARG A 177 -0.40 -25.18 -0.16
CA ARG A 177 -1.66 -25.78 -0.67
C ARG A 177 -2.92 -25.24 -0.01
N LEU A 178 -2.81 -24.61 1.16
CA LEU A 178 -3.95 -24.05 1.88
C LEU A 178 -3.75 -22.58 2.22
N ASP A 179 -2.72 -22.24 3.00
CA ASP A 179 -2.63 -20.90 3.60
C ASP A 179 -2.43 -19.81 2.52
N LEU A 180 -1.53 -20.02 1.56
CA LEU A 180 -1.25 -19.08 0.47
C LEU A 180 -2.39 -18.99 -0.56
N PRO A 181 -2.95 -20.10 -1.08
CA PRO A 181 -4.11 -20.07 -1.97
C PRO A 181 -5.33 -19.36 -1.37
N PHE A 182 -5.67 -19.69 -0.12
CA PHE A 182 -6.82 -19.08 0.56
C PHE A 182 -6.64 -17.57 0.74
N SER A 183 -5.41 -17.13 1.00
CA SER A 183 -5.09 -15.71 1.22
C SER A 183 -4.82 -14.96 -0.08
N ALA A 184 -4.73 -15.63 -1.23
CA ALA A 184 -4.30 -15.03 -2.49
C ALA A 184 -5.20 -13.88 -2.94
N ILE A 185 -6.53 -14.06 -2.83
CA ILE A 185 -7.51 -13.04 -3.24
C ILE A 185 -7.33 -11.78 -2.39
N GLY A 186 -7.32 -11.94 -1.06
CA GLY A 186 -7.12 -10.82 -0.13
C GLY A 186 -5.78 -10.11 -0.37
N LEU A 187 -4.70 -10.88 -0.56
CA LEU A 187 -3.36 -10.37 -0.79
C LEU A 187 -3.24 -9.58 -2.11
N ILE A 188 -3.83 -10.07 -3.20
CA ILE A 188 -3.80 -9.40 -4.51
C ILE A 188 -4.59 -8.08 -4.46
N TRP A 189 -5.78 -8.10 -3.84
CA TRP A 189 -6.59 -6.88 -3.73
C TRP A 189 -5.88 -5.81 -2.88
N ASN A 190 -5.29 -6.22 -1.76
CA ASN A 190 -4.55 -5.31 -0.89
C ASN A 190 -3.21 -4.89 -1.51
N SER A 191 -2.59 -5.73 -2.36
CA SER A 191 -1.40 -5.35 -3.14
C SER A 191 -1.70 -4.19 -4.09
N MET A 192 -2.81 -4.25 -4.82
CA MET A 192 -3.23 -3.19 -5.74
C MET A 192 -3.45 -1.87 -4.99
N MET A 193 -4.17 -1.90 -3.86
CA MET A 193 -4.40 -0.71 -3.03
C MET A 193 -3.10 -0.16 -2.43
N SER A 194 -2.21 -1.04 -1.96
CA SER A 194 -0.90 -0.65 -1.44
C SER A 194 -0.05 0.03 -2.50
N VAL A 195 0.02 -0.52 -3.72
CA VAL A 195 0.79 0.09 -4.81
C VAL A 195 0.22 1.44 -5.23
N ALA A 196 -1.11 1.59 -5.25
CA ALA A 196 -1.75 2.89 -5.45
C ALA A 196 -1.28 3.93 -4.42
N GLY A 197 -1.24 3.55 -3.13
CA GLY A 197 -0.64 4.39 -2.07
C GLY A 197 0.88 4.59 -2.24
N GLY A 198 1.60 3.62 -2.79
CA GLY A 198 3.03 3.72 -3.06
C GLY A 198 3.40 4.84 -4.03
N TRP A 199 2.56 5.13 -5.03
CA TRP A 199 2.77 6.26 -5.94
C TRP A 199 2.74 7.62 -5.23
N PHE A 200 1.94 7.77 -4.18
CA PHE A 200 1.92 8.99 -3.36
C PHE A 200 3.30 9.21 -2.69
N PHE A 201 3.86 8.17 -2.08
CA PHE A 201 5.17 8.25 -1.43
C PHE A 201 6.33 8.37 -2.42
N LEU A 202 6.23 7.71 -3.57
CA LEU A 202 7.19 7.82 -4.67
C LEU A 202 7.36 9.28 -5.10
N MET A 203 6.25 9.98 -5.36
CA MET A 203 6.26 11.41 -5.73
C MET A 203 7.00 12.24 -4.68
N ALA A 204 6.64 12.07 -3.40
CA ALA A 204 7.21 12.84 -2.31
C ALA A 204 8.73 12.59 -2.13
N CYS A 205 9.18 11.35 -2.34
CA CYS A 205 10.60 11.01 -2.28
C CYS A 205 11.38 11.57 -3.49
N GLU A 206 10.83 11.47 -4.70
CA GLU A 206 11.50 11.94 -5.91
C GLU A 206 11.67 13.47 -5.95
N MET A 207 10.74 14.21 -5.32
CA MET A 207 10.76 15.67 -5.26
C MET A 207 11.47 16.24 -4.01
N PHE A 208 12.08 15.39 -3.19
CA PHE A 208 12.56 15.81 -1.87
C PHE A 208 13.73 16.80 -1.96
N ILE A 209 13.55 17.98 -1.37
CA ILE A 209 14.56 19.03 -1.22
C ILE A 209 14.61 19.39 0.26
N LEU A 210 15.81 19.60 0.79
CA LEU A 210 16.03 19.95 2.20
C LEU A 210 16.92 21.20 2.29
N GLU A 211 16.33 22.35 2.62
CA GLU A 211 17.02 23.66 2.62
C GLU A 211 17.73 23.90 1.29
N ASP A 212 19.06 24.01 1.33
CA ASP A 212 19.93 24.25 0.17
C ASP A 212 20.41 22.94 -0.49
N LYS A 213 20.01 21.78 0.05
CA LYS A 213 20.43 20.46 -0.42
C LYS A 213 19.35 19.82 -1.26
N ASP A 214 19.69 19.58 -2.52
CA ASP A 214 18.82 18.91 -3.47
C ASP A 214 19.00 17.38 -3.37
N PHE A 215 17.98 16.70 -2.84
CA PHE A 215 17.94 15.24 -2.74
C PHE A 215 17.01 14.61 -3.78
N ARG A 216 16.62 15.38 -4.81
CA ARG A 216 15.72 14.88 -5.84
C ARG A 216 16.33 13.70 -6.58
N LEU A 217 15.46 12.78 -6.97
CA LEU A 217 15.80 11.64 -7.80
C LEU A 217 15.17 11.81 -9.18
N PRO A 218 15.85 11.44 -10.28
CA PRO A 218 15.25 11.50 -11.60
C PRO A 218 14.12 10.46 -11.67
N GLY A 219 12.95 10.94 -12.05
CA GLY A 219 11.69 10.22 -11.98
C GLY A 219 10.53 11.11 -12.41
N ILE A 220 9.36 10.52 -12.62
CA ILE A 220 8.19 11.28 -13.09
C ILE A 220 7.80 12.34 -12.06
N GLY A 221 7.97 12.08 -10.76
CA GLY A 221 7.59 13.04 -9.72
C GLY A 221 8.47 14.29 -9.71
N SER A 222 9.78 14.14 -9.86
CA SER A 222 10.69 15.28 -9.99
C SER A 222 10.49 16.04 -11.30
N TYR A 223 10.13 15.35 -12.40
CA TYR A 223 9.74 15.96 -13.67
C TYR A 223 8.48 16.82 -13.54
N ILE A 224 7.38 16.26 -13.00
CA ILE A 224 6.12 16.99 -12.78
C ILE A 224 6.35 18.20 -11.86
N GLN A 225 7.08 18.02 -10.76
CA GLN A 225 7.35 19.11 -9.83
C GLN A 225 8.20 20.21 -10.48
N THR A 226 9.23 19.86 -11.24
CA THR A 226 10.09 20.83 -11.91
C THR A 226 9.33 21.61 -12.99
N ALA A 227 8.47 20.94 -13.76
CA ALA A 227 7.59 21.58 -14.73
C ALA A 227 6.59 22.53 -14.06
N ALA A 228 5.99 22.10 -12.95
CA ALA A 228 5.04 22.90 -12.18
C ALA A 228 5.70 24.15 -11.57
N ASN A 229 6.91 24.01 -11.03
CA ASN A 229 7.69 25.14 -10.50
C ASN A 229 8.06 26.16 -11.57
N LYS A 230 8.29 25.73 -12.82
CA LYS A 230 8.51 26.64 -13.96
C LYS A 230 7.21 27.19 -14.55
N GLY A 231 6.04 26.84 -14.01
CA GLY A 231 4.74 27.23 -14.54
C GLY A 231 4.43 26.64 -15.93
N ASN A 232 5.19 25.64 -16.38
CA ASN A 232 4.99 25.03 -17.69
C ASN A 232 3.94 23.91 -17.62
N ILE A 233 2.68 24.30 -17.83
CA ILE A 233 1.51 23.40 -17.75
C ILE A 233 1.59 22.27 -18.79
N GLU A 234 2.16 22.52 -19.96
CA GLU A 234 2.31 21.51 -21.02
C GLU A 234 3.15 20.33 -20.55
N HIS A 235 4.33 20.58 -19.98
CA HIS A 235 5.17 19.52 -19.44
C HIS A 235 4.54 18.85 -18.21
N VAL A 236 3.79 19.58 -17.38
CA VAL A 236 3.03 18.98 -16.28
C VAL A 236 2.01 17.95 -16.83
N ILE A 237 1.31 18.29 -17.91
CA ILE A 237 0.36 17.38 -18.58
C ILE A 237 1.08 16.16 -19.15
N TYR A 238 2.26 16.31 -19.77
CA TYR A 238 3.03 15.15 -20.25
C TYR A 238 3.46 14.22 -19.12
N GLY A 239 3.93 14.77 -17.99
CA GLY A 239 4.30 13.99 -16.82
C GLY A 239 3.10 13.25 -16.21
N LEU A 240 1.98 13.97 -16.02
CA LEU A 240 0.73 13.39 -15.51
C LEU A 240 0.16 12.32 -16.44
N GLY A 241 0.11 12.60 -17.75
CA GLY A 241 -0.35 11.65 -18.76
C GLY A 241 0.49 10.37 -18.75
N THR A 242 1.81 10.50 -18.62
CA THR A 242 2.72 9.35 -18.50
C THR A 242 2.48 8.57 -17.22
N MET A 243 2.28 9.24 -16.08
CA MET A 243 1.95 8.57 -14.83
C MET A 243 0.66 7.76 -14.94
N ILE A 244 -0.41 8.37 -15.46
CA ILE A 244 -1.70 7.72 -15.69
C ILE A 244 -1.53 6.52 -16.62
N PHE A 245 -0.76 6.69 -17.70
CA PHE A 245 -0.44 5.62 -18.64
C PHE A 245 0.27 4.45 -17.93
N LEU A 246 1.30 4.70 -17.12
CA LEU A 246 2.00 3.66 -16.36
C LEU A 246 1.06 2.91 -15.41
N ILE A 247 0.16 3.62 -14.75
CA ILE A 247 -0.79 3.03 -13.81
C ILE A 247 -1.78 2.11 -14.56
N ILE A 248 -2.29 2.54 -15.71
CA ILE A 248 -3.15 1.72 -16.57
C ILE A 248 -2.39 0.48 -17.08
N ILE A 249 -1.12 0.65 -17.48
CA ILE A 249 -0.27 -0.48 -17.91
C ILE A 249 -0.05 -1.47 -16.76
N LEU A 250 0.23 -1.00 -15.55
CA LEU A 250 0.35 -1.87 -14.38
C LEU A 250 -0.96 -2.61 -14.07
N ASP A 251 -2.11 -1.94 -14.16
CA ASP A 251 -3.41 -2.59 -14.01
C ASP A 251 -3.62 -3.69 -15.06
N LEU A 252 -3.36 -3.38 -16.33
CA LEU A 252 -3.57 -4.32 -17.44
C LEU A 252 -2.64 -5.54 -17.38
N PHE A 253 -1.35 -5.32 -17.10
CA PHE A 253 -0.32 -6.36 -17.20
C PHE A 253 -0.03 -7.08 -15.88
N VAL A 254 -0.30 -6.46 -14.73
CA VAL A 254 -0.01 -7.04 -13.41
C VAL A 254 -1.31 -7.37 -12.66
N TRP A 255 -2.17 -6.38 -12.42
CA TRP A 255 -3.31 -6.57 -11.52
C TRP A 255 -4.43 -7.41 -12.13
N ARG A 256 -4.90 -7.10 -13.34
CA ARG A 256 -5.99 -7.85 -13.98
C ARG A 256 -5.67 -9.34 -14.13
N PRO A 257 -4.48 -9.77 -14.62
CA PRO A 257 -4.15 -11.18 -14.74
C PRO A 257 -4.13 -11.89 -13.38
N LEU A 258 -3.58 -11.24 -12.35
CA LEU A 258 -3.54 -11.79 -10.98
C LEU A 258 -4.94 -11.93 -10.38
N ILE A 259 -5.80 -10.93 -10.57
CA ILE A 259 -7.20 -10.96 -10.12
C ILE A 259 -7.93 -12.14 -10.77
N VAL A 260 -7.85 -12.29 -12.09
CA VAL A 260 -8.48 -13.40 -12.82
C VAL A 260 -7.92 -14.74 -12.35
N TRP A 261 -6.59 -14.87 -12.24
CA TRP A 261 -5.94 -16.07 -11.74
C TRP A 261 -6.38 -16.45 -10.32
N SER A 262 -6.67 -15.47 -9.47
CA SER A 262 -7.09 -15.70 -8.08
C SER A 262 -8.53 -16.24 -7.95
N GLN A 263 -9.36 -16.10 -8.98
CA GLN A 263 -10.77 -16.52 -8.94
C GLN A 263 -10.94 -18.02 -8.68
N LYS A 264 -9.98 -18.84 -9.13
CA LYS A 264 -9.96 -20.29 -8.89
C LYS A 264 -9.86 -20.69 -7.41
N PHE A 265 -9.56 -19.74 -6.52
CA PHE A 265 -9.48 -19.97 -5.07
C PHE A 265 -10.74 -19.53 -4.32
N ARG A 266 -11.77 -19.03 -5.01
CA ARG A 266 -13.05 -18.70 -4.38
C ARG A 266 -13.75 -19.96 -3.89
N LEU A 267 -14.28 -19.89 -2.67
CA LEU A 267 -15.06 -20.97 -2.04
C LEU A 267 -16.56 -20.72 -2.19
N GLU A 268 -16.99 -20.26 -3.37
CA GLU A 268 -18.39 -20.00 -3.69
C GLU A 268 -19.00 -21.21 -4.40
N THR A 269 -20.20 -21.60 -4.01
CA THR A 269 -20.95 -22.72 -4.62
C THR A 269 -21.68 -22.32 -5.90
N VAL A 270 -21.82 -21.01 -6.16
CA VAL A 270 -22.50 -20.45 -7.35
C VAL A 270 -21.46 -19.76 -8.24
N PRO A 271 -21.26 -20.20 -9.49
CA PRO A 271 -20.37 -19.52 -10.43
C PRO A 271 -20.89 -18.10 -10.74
N PRO A 272 -20.01 -17.09 -10.89
CA PRO A 272 -20.42 -15.76 -11.34
C PRO A 272 -20.99 -15.78 -12.77
N GLU A 273 -21.97 -14.92 -13.06
CA GLU A 273 -22.67 -14.82 -14.37
C GLU A 273 -21.75 -14.44 -15.56
N GLU A 274 -20.59 -13.83 -15.31
CA GLU A 274 -19.54 -13.57 -16.32
C GLU A 274 -18.16 -13.81 -15.66
N GLU A 275 -17.39 -14.80 -16.14
CA GLU A 275 -15.97 -14.91 -15.77
C GLU A 275 -15.20 -13.72 -16.37
N ARG A 276 -14.40 -13.03 -15.56
CA ARG A 276 -13.59 -11.91 -16.06
C ARG A 276 -12.44 -12.49 -16.88
N GLU A 277 -12.42 -12.25 -18.19
CA GLU A 277 -11.30 -12.66 -19.04
C GLU A 277 -10.11 -11.69 -18.92
N SER A 278 -8.89 -12.21 -19.06
CA SER A 278 -7.66 -11.40 -19.14
C SER A 278 -6.83 -11.84 -20.35
N PHE A 279 -6.67 -10.92 -21.31
CA PHE A 279 -5.84 -11.13 -22.49
C PHE A 279 -4.40 -11.53 -22.15
N VAL A 280 -3.77 -10.83 -21.19
CA VAL A 280 -2.39 -11.09 -20.79
C VAL A 280 -2.25 -12.47 -20.13
N LEU A 281 -3.21 -12.85 -19.29
CA LEU A 281 -3.23 -14.20 -18.72
C LEU A 281 -3.37 -15.27 -19.80
N ASN A 282 -4.23 -15.04 -20.81
CA ASN A 282 -4.43 -15.94 -21.94
C ASN A 282 -3.18 -16.06 -22.81
N LEU A 283 -2.44 -14.96 -23.01
CA LEU A 283 -1.16 -14.94 -23.72
C LEU A 283 -0.12 -15.82 -23.01
N PHE A 284 -0.01 -15.67 -21.68
CA PHE A 284 0.93 -16.46 -20.88
C PHE A 284 0.52 -17.93 -20.73
N SER A 285 -0.77 -18.22 -20.54
CA SER A 285 -1.29 -19.59 -20.41
C SER A 285 -1.20 -20.38 -21.72
N GLY A 286 -1.24 -19.69 -22.87
CA GLY A 286 -1.05 -20.26 -24.20
C GLY A 286 0.41 -20.54 -24.59
N SER A 287 1.40 -20.02 -23.85
CA SER A 287 2.83 -20.24 -24.14
C SER A 287 3.31 -21.62 -23.65
N ILE A 288 3.94 -22.37 -24.56
CA ILE A 288 4.54 -23.66 -24.26
C ILE A 288 5.75 -23.48 -23.33
N PHE A 289 6.51 -22.39 -23.53
CA PHE A 289 7.65 -22.05 -22.68
C PHE A 289 7.20 -21.81 -21.22
N ILE A 290 6.18 -20.98 -21.00
CA ILE A 290 5.65 -20.72 -19.65
C ILE A 290 5.10 -21.99 -19.03
N LYS A 291 4.40 -22.84 -19.81
CA LYS A 291 3.91 -24.13 -19.32
C LYS A 291 5.04 -25.02 -18.82
N LYS A 292 6.15 -25.12 -19.57
CA LYS A 292 7.35 -25.88 -19.14
C LYS A 292 8.01 -25.31 -17.90
N VAL A 293 8.12 -23.98 -17.80
CA VAL A 293 8.63 -23.31 -16.58
C VAL A 293 7.71 -23.62 -15.39
N GLY A 294 6.40 -23.57 -15.58
CA GLY A 294 5.40 -23.94 -14.57
C GLY A 294 5.52 -25.40 -14.14
N GLU A 295 5.70 -26.33 -15.08
CA GLU A 295 5.96 -27.75 -14.80
C GLU A 295 7.27 -27.96 -14.04
N PHE A 296 8.34 -27.25 -14.41
CA PHE A 296 9.63 -27.29 -13.72
C PHE A 296 9.52 -26.77 -12.27
N ILE A 297 8.86 -25.62 -12.07
CA ILE A 297 8.62 -25.05 -10.75
C ILE A 297 7.78 -26.00 -9.90
N THR A 298 6.68 -26.53 -10.47
CA THR A 298 5.80 -27.48 -9.77
C THR A 298 6.53 -28.77 -9.43
N GLY A 299 7.36 -29.28 -10.34
CA GLY A 299 8.24 -30.44 -10.12
C GLY A 299 9.23 -30.20 -8.98
N THR A 300 9.83 -29.01 -8.94
CA THR A 300 10.76 -28.59 -7.88
C THR A 300 10.06 -28.46 -6.54
N ILE A 301 8.90 -27.82 -6.50
CA ILE A 301 8.06 -27.70 -5.30
C ILE A 301 7.66 -29.09 -4.79
N ASN A 302 7.20 -29.99 -5.66
CA ASN A 302 6.85 -31.36 -5.27
C ASN A 302 8.06 -32.15 -4.76
N LYS A 303 9.26 -31.91 -5.31
CA LYS A 303 10.51 -32.51 -4.83
C LYS A 303 10.86 -31.98 -3.44
N MET A 304 10.78 -30.66 -3.22
CA MET A 304 10.94 -30.01 -1.91
C MET A 304 9.91 -30.54 -0.90
N GLU A 305 8.67 -30.71 -1.32
CA GLU A 305 7.59 -31.24 -0.50
C GLU A 305 7.89 -32.67 -0.04
N LYS A 306 8.29 -33.55 -0.97
CA LYS A 306 8.72 -34.94 -0.67
C LYS A 306 9.94 -34.98 0.24
N MET A 307 10.91 -34.08 0.04
CA MET A 307 12.06 -33.94 0.94
C MET A 307 11.65 -33.47 2.33
N SER A 308 10.64 -32.60 2.44
CA SER A 308 10.09 -32.17 3.72
C SER A 308 9.27 -33.26 4.43
N TYR A 309 8.70 -34.23 3.69
CA TYR A 309 8.06 -35.42 4.27
C TYR A 309 9.05 -36.47 4.77
N ARG A 310 10.31 -36.47 4.31
CA ARG A 310 11.36 -37.19 5.06
C ARG A 310 11.42 -36.51 6.41
N LYS A 311 11.13 -37.26 7.48
CA LYS A 311 11.28 -36.79 8.86
C LYS A 311 12.71 -36.24 8.98
N PHE A 312 12.88 -34.93 8.85
CA PHE A 312 13.89 -34.24 9.59
C PHE A 312 13.45 -34.40 11.03
N ALA A 313 13.86 -35.52 11.64
CA ALA A 313 14.06 -35.54 13.06
C ALA A 313 15.12 -34.46 13.29
N PHE A 314 14.66 -33.24 13.59
CA PHE A 314 15.48 -32.35 14.38
C PHE A 314 15.72 -33.15 15.66
N SER A 315 16.86 -33.85 15.71
CA SER A 315 17.46 -34.19 16.97
C SER A 315 17.49 -32.88 17.74
N GLU A 316 16.75 -32.82 18.84
CA GLU A 316 16.92 -31.75 19.82
C GLU A 316 18.33 -31.89 20.37
N ASN A 317 19.31 -31.43 19.59
CA ASN A 317 20.68 -31.48 20.01
C ASN A 317 20.77 -30.45 21.14
N PRO A 318 21.03 -30.86 22.40
CA PRO A 318 20.99 -29.96 23.55
C PRO A 318 21.95 -28.77 23.38
N PHE A 319 23.01 -28.94 22.57
CA PHE A 319 23.91 -27.87 22.15
C PHE A 319 23.22 -26.81 21.28
N ILE A 320 22.45 -27.19 20.24
CA ILE A 320 21.73 -26.26 19.37
C ILE A 320 20.64 -25.53 20.16
N ASN A 321 19.95 -26.23 21.07
CA ASN A 321 18.91 -25.62 21.89
C ASN A 321 19.50 -24.61 22.89
N LYS A 322 20.64 -24.95 23.52
CA LYS A 322 21.40 -24.03 24.40
C LYS A 322 21.96 -22.84 23.62
N LEU A 323 22.53 -23.07 22.43
CA LEU A 323 23.03 -22.00 21.56
C LEU A 323 21.89 -21.06 21.12
N SER A 324 20.73 -21.60 20.74
CA SER A 324 19.55 -20.79 20.35
C SER A 324 19.02 -19.91 21.50
N LYS A 325 19.07 -20.42 22.74
CA LYS A 325 18.71 -19.66 23.94
C LYS A 325 19.72 -18.56 24.24
N ILE A 326 21.02 -18.85 24.10
CA ILE A 326 22.08 -17.86 24.27
C ILE A 326 21.98 -16.78 23.19
N THR A 327 21.83 -17.15 21.91
CA THR A 327 21.65 -16.18 20.81
C THR A 327 20.36 -15.39 20.98
N GLY A 328 19.28 -16.02 21.44
CA GLY A 328 18.03 -15.35 21.79
C GLY A 328 18.22 -14.32 22.90
N PHE A 329 18.91 -14.70 23.98
CA PHE A 329 19.22 -13.78 25.09
C PHE A 329 20.14 -12.63 24.66
N VAL A 330 21.20 -12.91 23.89
CA VAL A 330 22.09 -11.89 23.33
C VAL A 330 21.33 -10.94 22.41
N SER A 331 20.46 -11.45 21.53
CA SER A 331 19.65 -10.61 20.65
C SER A 331 18.68 -9.72 21.43
N LEU A 332 18.06 -10.24 22.50
CA LEU A 332 17.19 -9.48 23.40
C LEU A 332 17.99 -8.36 24.09
N LEU A 333 19.20 -8.67 24.56
CA LEU A 333 20.08 -7.72 25.25
C LEU A 333 20.54 -6.61 24.29
N ILE A 334 20.88 -6.96 23.04
CA ILE A 334 21.18 -5.98 21.98
C ILE A 334 19.97 -5.08 21.70
N ILE A 335 18.78 -5.65 21.54
CA ILE A 335 17.54 -4.89 21.33
C ILE A 335 17.30 -3.94 22.51
N LEU A 336 17.48 -4.41 23.73
CA LEU A 336 17.31 -3.59 24.93
C LEU A 336 18.33 -2.44 24.99
N MET A 337 19.61 -2.70 24.68
CA MET A 337 20.62 -1.65 24.59
C MET A 337 20.30 -0.60 23.52
N VAL A 338 19.83 -1.03 22.34
CA VAL A 338 19.39 -0.11 21.27
C VAL A 338 18.20 0.73 21.72
N ILE A 339 17.24 0.15 22.42
CA ILE A 339 16.08 0.88 22.97
C ILE A 339 16.54 1.91 24.01
N ILE A 340 17.43 1.53 24.94
CA ILE A 340 17.96 2.45 25.95
C ILE A 340 18.70 3.61 25.28
N TRP A 341 19.56 3.32 24.30
CA TRP A 341 20.26 4.33 23.51
C TRP A 341 19.30 5.26 22.77
N ALA A 342 18.25 4.72 22.15
CA ALA A 342 17.23 5.50 21.46
C ALA A 342 16.45 6.42 22.42
N ILE A 343 16.09 5.93 23.61
CA ILE A 343 15.43 6.74 24.65
C ILE A 343 16.34 7.88 25.11
N PHE A 344 17.63 7.61 25.32
CA PHE A 344 18.60 8.63 25.71
C PHE A 344 18.78 9.70 24.62
N LYS A 345 18.84 9.30 23.35
CA LYS A 345 18.89 10.25 22.24
C LYS A 345 17.59 11.05 22.10
N ALA A 346 16.44 10.41 22.28
CA ALA A 346 15.15 11.08 22.27
C ALA A 346 15.02 12.10 23.41
N SER A 347 15.43 11.76 24.63
CA SER A 347 15.38 12.70 25.77
C SER A 347 16.31 13.90 25.55
N HIS A 348 17.48 13.69 24.96
CA HIS A 348 18.37 14.77 24.58
C HIS A 348 17.75 15.70 23.52
N LEU A 349 17.14 15.16 22.47
CA LEU A 349 16.42 15.96 21.46
C LEU A 349 15.25 16.73 22.07
N LEU A 350 14.47 16.11 22.96
CA LEU A 350 13.31 16.76 23.60
C LEU A 350 13.72 17.86 24.59
N SER A 351 14.94 17.81 25.14
CA SER A 351 15.44 18.87 26.02
C SER A 351 15.60 20.23 25.32
N SER A 352 15.70 20.24 23.98
CA SER A 352 15.76 21.46 23.17
C SER A 352 14.40 22.10 22.91
N VAL A 353 13.30 21.44 23.28
CA VAL A 353 11.93 21.88 22.97
C VAL A 353 11.39 22.79 24.07
N SER A 354 10.91 23.97 23.69
CA SER A 354 10.34 24.97 24.60
C SER A 354 8.85 24.74 24.86
N LEU A 355 8.30 25.35 25.93
CA LEU A 355 6.85 25.33 26.18
C LEU A 355 6.05 26.00 25.05
N SER A 356 6.60 27.04 24.42
CA SER A 356 6.01 27.69 23.24
C SER A 356 5.89 26.74 22.05
N ASP A 357 6.87 25.85 21.85
CA ASP A 357 6.81 24.85 20.79
C ASP A 357 5.68 23.86 21.05
N ILE A 358 5.51 23.41 22.31
CA ILE A 358 4.42 22.52 22.70
C ILE A 358 3.04 23.15 22.42
N ILE A 359 2.85 24.42 22.79
CA ILE A 359 1.61 25.15 22.52
C ILE A 359 1.37 25.25 21.01
N THR A 360 2.42 25.51 20.23
CA THR A 360 2.36 25.59 18.76
C THR A 360 1.98 24.24 18.15
N ILE A 361 2.57 23.14 18.63
CA ILE A 361 2.25 21.77 18.21
C ILE A 361 0.78 21.46 18.50
N ILE A 362 0.26 21.78 19.69
CA ILE A 362 -1.13 21.53 20.05
C ILE A 362 -2.09 22.32 19.14
N LYS A 363 -1.81 23.60 18.91
CA LYS A 363 -2.59 24.45 17.99
C LYS A 363 -2.58 23.87 16.58
N ALA A 364 -1.40 23.58 16.05
CA ALA A 364 -1.22 23.01 14.72
C ALA A 364 -1.94 21.65 14.57
N ALA A 365 -1.87 20.80 15.60
CA ALA A 365 -2.58 19.53 15.64
C ALA A 365 -4.10 19.70 15.60
N SER A 366 -4.64 20.72 16.26
CA SER A 366 -6.07 21.02 16.23
C SER A 366 -6.52 21.46 14.83
N TYR A 367 -5.74 22.31 14.15
CA TYR A 367 -6.01 22.68 12.76
C TYR A 367 -5.99 21.49 11.81
N SER A 368 -4.96 20.63 11.88
CA SER A 368 -4.91 19.43 11.05
C SER A 368 -6.05 18.46 11.35
N LEU A 369 -6.41 18.27 12.63
CA LEU A 369 -7.54 17.43 13.02
C LEU A 369 -8.87 17.95 12.44
N LEU A 370 -9.07 19.26 12.44
CA LEU A 370 -10.24 19.89 11.83
C LEU A 370 -10.27 19.63 10.31
N ARG A 371 -9.15 19.87 9.60
CA ARG A 371 -9.07 19.61 8.14
C ARG A 371 -9.30 18.14 7.79
N VAL A 372 -8.69 17.22 8.54
CA VAL A 372 -8.89 15.77 8.37
C VAL A 372 -10.35 15.40 8.59
N SER A 373 -10.98 15.94 9.63
CA SER A 373 -12.40 15.68 9.92
C SER A 373 -13.31 16.25 8.82
N MET A 374 -13.03 17.46 8.33
CA MET A 374 -13.76 18.08 7.22
C MET A 374 -13.63 17.25 5.93
N ALA A 375 -12.41 16.83 5.57
CA ALA A 375 -12.17 16.01 4.40
C ALA A 375 -12.94 14.68 4.47
N LEU A 376 -12.94 14.02 5.64
CA LEU A 376 -13.69 12.77 5.85
C LEU A 376 -15.21 12.99 5.77
N LEU A 377 -15.74 14.08 6.33
CA LEU A 377 -17.16 14.40 6.26
C LEU A 377 -17.61 14.69 4.83
N ILE A 378 -16.83 15.47 4.08
CA ILE A 378 -17.09 15.77 2.67
C ILE A 378 -17.03 14.48 1.85
N ALA A 379 -15.97 13.67 2.04
CA ALA A 379 -15.83 12.38 1.39
C ALA A 379 -17.03 11.49 1.66
N LEU A 380 -17.43 11.33 2.92
CA LEU A 380 -18.56 10.50 3.30
C LEU A 380 -19.87 10.99 2.68
N ALA A 381 -20.11 12.31 2.66
CA ALA A 381 -21.34 12.90 2.16
C ALA A 381 -21.65 12.52 0.71
N TRP A 382 -20.64 12.45 -0.16
CA TRP A 382 -20.83 12.08 -1.56
C TRP A 382 -20.57 10.60 -1.84
N THR A 383 -19.57 9.98 -1.21
CA THR A 383 -19.20 8.58 -1.47
C THR A 383 -20.25 7.59 -0.96
N LEU A 384 -20.96 7.93 0.11
CA LEU A 384 -22.02 7.09 0.67
C LEU A 384 -23.19 6.88 -0.31
N PRO A 385 -23.85 7.92 -0.83
CA PRO A 385 -24.93 7.74 -1.80
C PRO A 385 -24.43 7.12 -3.12
N VAL A 386 -23.28 7.59 -3.64
CA VAL A 386 -22.73 7.09 -4.90
C VAL A 386 -22.30 5.62 -4.80
N GLY A 387 -21.60 5.26 -3.71
CA GLY A 387 -21.13 3.90 -3.49
C GLY A 387 -22.28 2.90 -3.30
N VAL A 388 -23.32 3.28 -2.56
CA VAL A 388 -24.53 2.46 -2.42
C VAL A 388 -25.24 2.30 -3.76
N TYR A 389 -25.37 3.37 -4.55
CA TYR A 389 -25.96 3.31 -5.88
C TYR A 389 -25.20 2.35 -6.80
N ILE A 390 -23.87 2.46 -6.85
CA ILE A 390 -23.02 1.58 -7.66
C ILE A 390 -23.13 0.13 -7.17
N GLY A 391 -23.03 -0.13 -5.86
CA GLY A 391 -23.03 -1.49 -5.33
C GLY A 391 -24.37 -2.21 -5.42
N LEU A 392 -25.50 -1.50 -5.39
CA LEU A 392 -26.83 -2.09 -5.54
C LEU A 392 -27.30 -2.21 -7.00
N ASN A 393 -26.56 -1.66 -7.97
CA ASN A 393 -26.96 -1.64 -9.38
C ASN A 393 -25.88 -2.25 -10.29
N PRO A 394 -26.07 -3.49 -10.79
CA PRO A 394 -25.09 -4.17 -11.65
C PRO A 394 -24.72 -3.39 -12.92
N LYS A 395 -25.67 -2.67 -13.52
CA LYS A 395 -25.41 -1.87 -14.73
C LYS A 395 -24.52 -0.67 -14.42
N ALA A 396 -24.79 0.00 -13.29
CA ALA A 396 -23.96 1.11 -12.82
C ALA A 396 -22.55 0.63 -12.47
N ALA A 397 -22.43 -0.52 -11.80
CA ALA A 397 -21.15 -1.13 -11.47
C ALA A 397 -20.28 -1.38 -12.72
N LYS A 398 -20.86 -1.88 -13.82
CA LYS A 398 -20.11 -2.18 -15.07
C LYS A 398 -19.41 -0.94 -15.67
N ILE A 399 -19.99 0.26 -15.50
CA ILE A 399 -19.47 1.51 -16.09
C ILE A 399 -18.72 2.33 -15.03
N LEU A 400 -19.42 2.69 -13.94
CA LEU A 400 -18.89 3.61 -12.94
C LEU A 400 -17.73 3.03 -12.14
N GLN A 401 -17.70 1.71 -11.90
CA GLN A 401 -16.57 1.10 -11.18
C GLN A 401 -15.27 1.23 -11.97
N GLY A 402 -15.31 1.12 -13.30
CA GLY A 402 -14.15 1.33 -14.16
C GLY A 402 -13.65 2.77 -14.12
N ILE A 403 -14.56 3.75 -14.22
CA ILE A 403 -14.22 5.18 -14.11
C ILE A 403 -13.60 5.50 -12.74
N VAL A 404 -14.23 5.00 -11.66
CA VAL A 404 -13.75 5.19 -10.30
C VAL A 404 -12.37 4.54 -10.11
N GLN A 405 -12.12 3.36 -10.68
CA GLN A 405 -10.81 2.71 -10.62
C GLN A 405 -9.73 3.56 -11.30
N ILE A 406 -10.01 4.09 -12.49
CA ILE A 406 -9.05 4.96 -13.21
C ILE A 406 -8.80 6.24 -12.40
N ALA A 407 -9.86 6.92 -11.95
CA ALA A 407 -9.74 8.16 -11.20
C ALA A 407 -9.00 7.97 -9.86
N ALA A 408 -9.31 6.90 -9.13
CA ALA A 408 -8.66 6.56 -7.86
C ALA A 408 -7.20 6.13 -8.02
N SER A 409 -6.82 5.68 -9.22
CA SER A 409 -5.47 5.23 -9.49
C SER A 409 -4.48 6.39 -9.62
N VAL A 410 -4.96 7.60 -9.94
CA VAL A 410 -4.13 8.79 -10.07
C VAL A 410 -3.74 9.32 -8.68
N PRO A 411 -2.44 9.45 -8.36
CA PRO A 411 -2.00 9.93 -7.06
C PRO A 411 -2.40 11.39 -6.85
N ALA A 412 -3.02 11.68 -5.71
CA ALA A 412 -3.46 13.04 -5.40
C ALA A 412 -2.29 14.04 -5.40
N THR A 413 -1.10 13.62 -4.99
CA THR A 413 0.14 14.41 -5.02
C THR A 413 0.57 14.81 -6.42
N ALA A 414 0.28 14.00 -7.44
CA ALA A 414 0.65 14.31 -8.81
C ALA A 414 -0.21 15.46 -9.35
N VAL A 415 -1.51 15.46 -9.05
CA VAL A 415 -2.46 16.48 -9.52
C VAL A 415 -2.39 17.76 -8.67
N PHE A 416 -1.87 17.67 -7.44
CA PHE A 416 -1.88 18.76 -6.47
C PHE A 416 -1.29 20.07 -6.98
N PRO A 417 -0.12 20.12 -7.64
CA PRO A 417 0.44 21.40 -8.11
C PRO A 417 -0.49 22.14 -9.09
N VAL A 418 -1.20 21.40 -9.96
CA VAL A 418 -2.16 21.97 -10.92
C VAL A 418 -3.38 22.54 -10.20
N ILE A 419 -3.90 21.79 -9.23
CA ILE A 419 -5.06 22.22 -8.43
C ILE A 419 -4.70 23.44 -7.59
N LEU A 420 -3.52 23.44 -6.97
CA LEU A 420 -3.06 24.53 -6.13
C LEU A 420 -2.92 25.82 -6.94
N LEU A 421 -2.34 25.75 -8.14
CA LEU A 421 -2.31 26.87 -9.09
C LEU A 421 -3.70 27.45 -9.38
N PHE A 422 -4.69 26.57 -9.56
CA PHE A 422 -6.07 26.99 -9.83
C PHE A 422 -6.73 27.61 -8.59
N LEU A 423 -6.55 27.02 -7.41
CA LEU A 423 -7.13 27.50 -6.16
C LEU A 423 -6.54 28.83 -5.69
N ILE A 424 -5.24 29.05 -5.91
CA ILE A 424 -4.59 30.33 -5.63
C ILE A 424 -5.21 31.43 -6.50
N LYS A 425 -5.44 31.17 -7.80
CA LYS A 425 -6.12 32.13 -8.69
C LYS A 425 -7.55 32.46 -8.26
N LEU A 426 -8.23 31.52 -7.60
CA LEU A 426 -9.59 31.71 -7.07
C LEU A 426 -9.63 32.31 -5.65
N GLY A 427 -8.48 32.57 -5.02
CA GLY A 427 -8.40 33.13 -3.67
C GLY A 427 -8.62 32.12 -2.53
N GLY A 428 -8.66 30.81 -2.82
CA GLY A 428 -8.89 29.75 -1.82
C GLY A 428 -7.69 29.43 -0.92
N GLY A 429 -6.49 29.90 -1.29
CA GLY A 429 -5.26 29.70 -0.52
C GLY A 429 -4.88 28.23 -0.29
N LEU A 430 -3.85 28.00 0.51
CA LEU A 430 -3.38 26.66 0.83
C LEU A 430 -4.32 25.92 1.80
N ASP A 431 -5.12 26.62 2.61
CA ASP A 431 -6.07 25.99 3.53
C ASP A 431 -7.13 25.15 2.82
N VAL A 432 -7.76 25.71 1.78
CA VAL A 432 -8.74 24.99 0.95
C VAL A 432 -8.02 23.95 0.10
N GLY A 433 -6.85 24.29 -0.45
CA GLY A 433 -6.01 23.34 -1.18
C GLY A 433 -5.65 22.10 -0.36
N ALA A 434 -5.35 22.28 0.93
CA ALA A 434 -5.00 21.20 1.81
C ALA A 434 -6.17 20.22 2.02
N VAL A 435 -7.37 20.75 2.31
CA VAL A 435 -8.59 19.92 2.45
C VAL A 435 -8.92 19.20 1.14
N PHE A 436 -8.77 19.88 0.00
CA PHE A 436 -9.01 19.27 -1.31
C PHE A 436 -8.01 18.14 -1.60
N LEU A 437 -6.73 18.33 -1.29
CA LEU A 437 -5.72 17.28 -1.46
C LEU A 437 -6.01 16.07 -0.56
N MET A 438 -6.34 16.31 0.71
CA MET A 438 -6.75 15.26 1.63
C MET A 438 -7.99 14.52 1.09
N LEU A 439 -8.98 15.23 0.56
CA LEU A 439 -10.19 14.64 -0.02
C LEU A 439 -9.84 13.72 -1.20
N LEU A 440 -9.04 14.19 -2.16
CA LEU A 440 -8.59 13.41 -3.31
C LEU A 440 -7.84 12.14 -2.90
N GLY A 441 -7.05 12.20 -1.84
CA GLY A 441 -6.30 11.06 -1.32
C GLY A 441 -7.17 10.04 -0.59
N THR A 442 -8.32 10.42 -0.05
CA THR A 442 -9.02 9.63 0.98
C THR A 442 -10.38 9.09 0.56
N GLN A 443 -11.08 9.82 -0.30
CA GLN A 443 -12.45 9.49 -0.71
C GLN A 443 -12.56 8.12 -1.40
N TRP A 444 -11.53 7.68 -2.10
CA TRP A 444 -11.54 6.41 -2.83
C TRP A 444 -11.60 5.21 -1.88
N TYR A 445 -10.90 5.28 -0.74
CA TYR A 445 -10.96 4.22 0.29
C TYR A 445 -12.39 4.05 0.83
N LEU A 446 -13.10 5.16 1.08
CA LEU A 446 -14.50 5.13 1.49
C LEU A 446 -15.38 4.55 0.39
N LEU A 447 -15.26 5.08 -0.83
CA LEU A 447 -16.12 4.68 -1.95
C LEU A 447 -16.00 3.18 -2.26
N PHE A 448 -14.79 2.63 -2.36
CA PHE A 448 -14.60 1.20 -2.65
C PHE A 448 -15.15 0.30 -1.55
N ASN A 449 -14.96 0.66 -0.28
CA ASN A 449 -15.51 -0.11 0.83
C ASN A 449 -17.04 -0.06 0.82
N ILE A 450 -17.64 1.10 0.57
CA ILE A 450 -19.10 1.26 0.50
C ILE A 450 -19.69 0.47 -0.68
N ILE A 451 -19.04 0.49 -1.85
CA ILE A 451 -19.43 -0.34 -3.01
C ILE A 451 -19.40 -1.83 -2.64
N ALA A 452 -18.30 -2.28 -2.02
CA ALA A 452 -18.14 -3.67 -1.62
C ALA A 452 -19.22 -4.09 -0.61
N GLY A 453 -19.45 -3.27 0.41
CA GLY A 453 -20.49 -3.53 1.41
C GLY A 453 -21.89 -3.55 0.84
N ALA A 454 -22.23 -2.61 -0.05
CA ALA A 454 -23.53 -2.57 -0.71
C ALA A 454 -23.74 -3.78 -1.63
N SER A 455 -22.69 -4.20 -2.35
CA SER A 455 -22.74 -5.39 -3.23
C SER A 455 -22.85 -6.71 -2.44
N ALA A 456 -22.38 -6.73 -1.19
CA ALA A 456 -22.43 -7.89 -0.32
C ALA A 456 -23.79 -8.08 0.38
N ILE A 457 -24.72 -7.12 0.27
CA ILE A 457 -26.08 -7.27 0.82
C ILE A 457 -26.79 -8.39 0.05
N PRO A 458 -27.29 -9.45 0.73
CA PRO A 458 -28.01 -10.53 0.08
C PRO A 458 -29.19 -10.03 -0.76
N LYS A 459 -29.31 -10.55 -1.98
CA LYS A 459 -30.40 -10.19 -2.90
C LYS A 459 -31.78 -10.45 -2.27
N ASP A 460 -31.91 -11.51 -1.48
CA ASP A 460 -33.16 -11.87 -0.81
C ASP A 460 -33.64 -10.78 0.16
N LEU A 461 -32.74 -10.17 0.94
CA LEU A 461 -33.10 -9.06 1.84
C LEU A 461 -33.55 -7.82 1.05
N ILE A 462 -32.96 -7.60 -0.12
CA ILE A 462 -33.37 -6.51 -1.02
C ILE A 462 -34.77 -6.77 -1.56
N GLU A 463 -35.06 -7.99 -2.04
CA GLU A 463 -36.40 -8.36 -2.55
C GLU A 463 -37.46 -8.36 -1.45
N ILE A 464 -37.16 -8.87 -0.26
CA ILE A 464 -38.04 -8.76 0.92
C ILE A 464 -38.34 -7.30 1.21
N SER A 465 -37.33 -6.42 1.23
CA SER A 465 -37.57 -4.99 1.48
C SER A 465 -38.51 -4.35 0.45
N LYS A 466 -38.43 -4.79 -0.82
CA LYS A 466 -39.34 -4.33 -1.88
C LYS A 466 -40.75 -4.89 -1.69
N ALA A 467 -40.89 -6.18 -1.38
CA ALA A 467 -42.17 -6.84 -1.15
C ALA A 467 -42.95 -6.22 0.03
N TYR A 468 -42.24 -5.86 1.11
CA TYR A 468 -42.81 -5.16 2.26
C TYR A 468 -42.99 -3.64 2.04
N GLY A 469 -42.70 -3.11 0.85
CA GLY A 469 -42.88 -1.70 0.52
C GLY A 469 -41.93 -0.74 1.25
N ILE A 470 -40.80 -1.22 1.77
CA ILE A 470 -39.82 -0.40 2.50
C ILE A 470 -39.04 0.47 1.51
N LYS A 471 -39.33 1.77 1.48
CA LYS A 471 -38.73 2.75 0.54
C LYS A 471 -38.02 3.91 1.24
N GLY A 472 -37.23 4.67 0.48
CA GLY A 472 -36.60 5.92 0.92
C GLY A 472 -35.75 5.78 2.20
N LEU A 473 -35.91 6.73 3.13
CA LEU A 473 -35.16 6.78 4.39
C LEU A 473 -35.36 5.54 5.28
N ARG A 474 -36.54 4.89 5.22
CA ARG A 474 -36.79 3.67 5.98
C ARG A 474 -35.92 2.52 5.48
N ARG A 475 -35.78 2.38 4.15
CA ARG A 475 -34.87 1.40 3.55
C ARG A 475 -33.42 1.67 3.92
N TRP A 476 -33.02 2.94 3.96
CA TRP A 476 -31.69 3.35 4.39
C TRP A 476 -31.40 2.96 5.85
N LYS A 477 -32.30 3.27 6.79
CA LYS A 477 -32.10 3.00 8.21
C LYS A 477 -32.21 1.52 8.58
N THR A 478 -33.06 0.76 7.89
CA THR A 478 -33.38 -0.62 8.26
C THR A 478 -32.53 -1.66 7.53
N LEU A 479 -32.16 -1.41 6.27
CA LEU A 479 -31.44 -2.39 5.44
C LEU A 479 -30.05 -1.89 5.05
N ILE A 480 -29.96 -0.74 4.38
CA ILE A 480 -28.73 -0.31 3.70
C ILE A 480 -27.64 0.05 4.71
N LEU A 481 -27.89 1.03 5.60
CA LEU A 481 -26.88 1.46 6.59
C LEU A 481 -26.44 0.30 7.50
N PRO A 482 -27.36 -0.49 8.09
CA PRO A 482 -26.97 -1.68 8.84
C PRO A 482 -26.11 -2.65 8.03
N GLY A 483 -26.52 -2.99 6.80
CA GLY A 483 -25.82 -3.98 5.95
C GLY A 483 -24.43 -3.52 5.53
N ILE A 484 -24.22 -2.23 5.27
CA ILE A 484 -22.91 -1.70 4.87
C ILE A 484 -22.06 -1.26 6.06
N PHE A 485 -22.59 -1.20 7.28
CA PHE A 485 -21.93 -0.58 8.43
C PHE A 485 -20.51 -1.14 8.71
N PRO A 486 -20.27 -2.47 8.68
CA PRO A 486 -18.92 -2.99 8.86
C PRO A 486 -17.92 -2.47 7.82
N TYR A 487 -18.33 -2.43 6.56
CA TYR A 487 -17.53 -1.92 5.46
C TYR A 487 -17.33 -0.41 5.56
N LEU A 488 -18.36 0.33 5.97
CA LEU A 488 -18.26 1.77 6.18
C LEU A 488 -17.21 2.11 7.25
N VAL A 489 -17.19 1.35 8.36
CA VAL A 489 -16.16 1.53 9.41
C VAL A 489 -14.77 1.22 8.87
N THR A 490 -14.59 0.12 8.12
CA THR A 490 -13.30 -0.20 7.48
C THR A 490 -12.87 0.90 6.50
N GLY A 491 -13.80 1.45 5.71
CA GLY A 491 -13.56 2.57 4.81
C GLY A 491 -13.14 3.84 5.54
N LEU A 492 -13.79 4.16 6.67
CA LEU A 492 -13.45 5.33 7.49
C LEU A 492 -12.08 5.21 8.15
N ILE A 493 -11.71 4.01 8.64
CA ILE A 493 -10.39 3.73 9.21
C ILE A 493 -9.30 3.98 8.17
N THR A 494 -9.46 3.38 6.99
CA THR A 494 -8.47 3.46 5.90
C THR A 494 -8.37 4.86 5.33
N ALA A 495 -9.51 5.53 5.11
CA ALA A 495 -9.55 6.93 4.66
C ALA A 495 -8.94 7.88 5.70
N SER A 496 -9.18 7.67 6.99
CA SER A 496 -8.57 8.49 8.04
C SER A 496 -7.05 8.37 8.05
N GLY A 497 -6.50 7.15 7.92
CA GLY A 497 -5.06 6.93 7.78
C GLY A 497 -4.47 7.63 6.56
N GLY A 498 -5.16 7.57 5.41
CA GLY A 498 -4.78 8.33 4.21
C GLY A 498 -4.80 9.84 4.42
N ALA A 499 -5.79 10.36 5.17
CA ALA A 499 -5.97 11.80 5.41
C ALA A 499 -4.81 12.35 6.24
N TRP A 500 -4.44 11.64 7.30
CA TRP A 500 -3.30 12.02 8.14
C TRP A 500 -1.99 11.98 7.36
N ASN A 501 -1.74 10.97 6.51
CA ASN A 501 -0.55 10.99 5.66
C ASN A 501 -0.54 12.16 4.66
N ALA A 502 -1.71 12.53 4.13
CA ALA A 502 -1.84 13.66 3.23
C ALA A 502 -1.54 15.01 3.90
N THR A 503 -1.70 15.16 5.23
CA THR A 503 -1.44 16.45 5.91
C THR A 503 -0.02 16.95 5.68
N ILE A 504 0.97 16.06 5.68
CA ILE A 504 2.39 16.44 5.58
C ILE A 504 2.72 17.12 4.24
N VAL A 505 2.10 16.67 3.14
CA VAL A 505 2.29 17.26 1.80
C VAL A 505 1.30 18.39 1.53
N SER A 506 0.09 18.27 2.07
CA SER A 506 -1.00 19.22 1.78
C SER A 506 -0.84 20.54 2.54
N GLU A 507 -0.20 20.52 3.71
CA GLU A 507 -0.04 21.69 4.57
C GLU A 507 1.29 22.42 4.36
N TYR A 508 2.23 21.82 3.64
CA TYR A 508 3.56 22.38 3.33
C TYR A 508 4.01 21.93 1.95
N VAL A 509 4.18 22.90 1.04
CA VAL A 509 4.53 22.64 -0.36
C VAL A 509 5.48 23.71 -0.88
N SER A 510 6.51 23.27 -1.59
CA SER A 510 7.37 24.16 -2.37
C SER A 510 6.76 24.32 -3.76
N PHE A 511 6.43 25.55 -4.13
CA PHE A 511 5.81 25.86 -5.41
C PHE A 511 6.39 27.16 -5.97
N GLY A 512 6.88 27.12 -7.21
CA GLY A 512 7.44 28.31 -7.86
C GLY A 512 8.71 28.84 -7.21
N GLY A 513 9.41 28.02 -6.41
CA GLY A 513 10.57 28.45 -5.61
C GLY A 513 10.19 29.06 -4.25
N GLU A 514 8.91 29.29 -3.97
CA GLU A 514 8.42 29.75 -2.67
C GLU A 514 7.85 28.59 -1.86
N ILE A 515 8.05 28.64 -0.55
CA ILE A 515 7.49 27.65 0.39
C ILE A 515 6.15 28.18 0.87
N MET A 516 5.07 27.57 0.39
CA MET A 516 3.73 27.80 0.90
C MET A 516 3.44 26.82 2.02
N HIS A 517 3.02 27.35 3.17
CA HIS A 517 2.63 26.54 4.32
C HIS A 517 1.38 27.11 4.98
N THR A 518 0.60 26.25 5.63
CA THR A 518 -0.50 26.65 6.50
C THR A 518 -0.22 26.20 7.93
N THR A 519 -0.96 26.75 8.89
CA THR A 519 -0.90 26.30 10.28
C THR A 519 -1.43 24.86 10.35
N GLY A 520 -0.55 23.91 10.61
CA GLY A 520 -0.90 22.49 10.63
C GLY A 520 0.27 21.64 11.14
N LEU A 521 -0.06 20.49 11.74
CA LEU A 521 0.92 19.56 12.29
C LEU A 521 1.79 18.93 11.19
N GLY A 522 1.21 18.69 10.01
CA GLY A 522 1.97 18.24 8.84
C GLY A 522 2.97 19.30 8.40
N ALA A 523 2.58 20.58 8.42
CA ALA A 523 3.49 21.68 8.11
C ALA A 523 4.63 21.81 9.13
N LEU A 524 4.34 21.69 10.43
CA LEU A 524 5.38 21.69 11.47
C LEU A 524 6.37 20.54 11.31
N ILE A 525 5.89 19.34 10.97
CA ILE A 525 6.75 18.19 10.68
C ILE A 525 7.66 18.50 9.49
N SER A 526 7.11 18.94 8.35
CA SER A 526 7.89 19.28 7.15
C SER A 526 8.88 20.42 7.40
N GLN A 527 8.46 21.47 8.11
CA GLN A 527 9.29 22.63 8.42
C GLN A 527 10.42 22.27 9.40
N SER A 528 10.13 21.51 10.46
CA SER A 528 11.14 21.09 11.45
C SER A 528 12.14 20.10 10.85
N SER A 529 11.66 19.28 9.92
CA SER A 529 12.49 18.46 9.05
C SER A 529 13.45 19.34 8.25
N ALA A 530 12.90 20.35 7.54
CA ALA A 530 13.67 21.28 6.72
C ALA A 530 14.73 22.01 7.56
N SER A 531 14.34 22.66 8.65
CA SER A 531 15.23 23.48 9.48
C SER A 531 16.19 22.68 10.39
N GLY A 532 16.19 21.35 10.32
CA GLY A 532 17.00 20.49 11.20
C GLY A 532 16.59 20.54 12.68
N ASN A 533 15.42 21.06 13.02
CA ASN A 533 14.89 21.05 14.38
C ASN A 533 14.31 19.67 14.73
N PHE A 534 15.21 18.72 14.98
CA PHE A 534 14.85 17.33 15.26
C PHE A 534 14.06 17.14 16.57
N GLY A 535 14.16 18.09 17.53
CA GLY A 535 13.37 18.06 18.76
C GLY A 535 11.88 18.29 18.49
N VAL A 536 11.55 19.37 17.79
CA VAL A 536 10.16 19.68 17.38
C VAL A 536 9.63 18.64 16.39
N LEU A 537 10.48 18.14 15.47
CA LEU A 537 10.12 17.05 14.55
C LEU A 537 9.68 15.79 15.31
N LEU A 538 10.49 15.34 16.28
CA LEU A 538 10.22 14.15 17.09
C LEU A 538 8.92 14.32 17.88
N LEU A 539 8.74 15.46 18.55
CA LEU A 539 7.56 15.70 19.36
C LEU A 539 6.29 15.82 18.50
N SER A 540 6.36 16.53 17.37
CA SER A 540 5.24 16.67 16.42
C SER A 540 4.83 15.32 15.84
N THR A 541 5.79 14.48 15.45
CA THR A 541 5.56 13.11 14.96
C THR A 541 4.93 12.23 16.04
N GLY A 542 5.43 12.31 17.27
CA GLY A 542 4.87 11.61 18.42
C GLY A 542 3.44 12.04 18.72
N PHE A 543 3.15 13.34 18.66
CA PHE A 543 1.82 13.89 18.89
C PHE A 543 0.83 13.46 17.79
N MET A 544 1.26 13.47 16.53
CA MET A 544 0.46 12.95 15.41
C MET A 544 0.14 11.47 15.60
N SER A 545 1.15 10.66 15.93
CA SER A 545 0.98 9.23 16.19
C SER A 545 0.04 8.97 17.37
N PHE A 546 0.15 9.78 18.44
CA PHE A 546 -0.74 9.70 19.60
C PHE A 546 -2.20 10.00 19.23
N ILE A 547 -2.45 11.04 18.42
CA ILE A 547 -3.80 11.37 17.94
C ILE A 547 -4.36 10.23 17.07
N VAL A 548 -3.58 9.75 16.09
CA VAL A 548 -4.01 8.69 15.16
C VAL A 548 -4.34 7.40 15.92
N VAL A 549 -3.44 6.95 16.80
CA VAL A 549 -3.65 5.76 17.63
C VAL A 549 -4.81 5.97 18.61
N GLY A 550 -4.93 7.16 19.19
CA GLY A 550 -6.01 7.55 20.08
C GLY A 550 -7.37 7.43 19.40
N ILE A 551 -7.54 8.03 18.22
CA ILE A 551 -8.76 7.94 17.40
C ILE A 551 -9.02 6.48 17.02
N ASN A 552 -8.00 5.74 16.58
CA ASN A 552 -8.15 4.35 16.19
C ASN A 552 -8.65 3.47 17.35
N ARG A 553 -8.10 3.66 18.54
CA ARG A 553 -8.48 2.86 19.71
C ARG A 553 -9.81 3.28 20.33
N LEU A 554 -10.09 4.58 20.41
CA LEU A 554 -11.25 5.13 21.11
C LEU A 554 -12.50 5.20 20.22
N VAL A 555 -12.33 5.48 18.93
CA VAL A 555 -13.45 5.66 17.98
C VAL A 555 -13.57 4.41 17.11
N TRP A 556 -12.56 4.13 16.29
CA TRP A 556 -12.67 3.13 15.23
C TRP A 556 -12.85 1.71 15.75
N LYS A 557 -12.03 1.28 16.72
CA LYS A 557 -12.13 -0.05 17.30
C LYS A 557 -13.48 -0.30 17.96
N ARG A 558 -14.07 0.72 18.61
CA ARG A 558 -15.40 0.60 19.23
C ARG A 558 -16.50 0.46 18.18
N LEU A 559 -16.45 1.26 17.11
CA LEU A 559 -17.38 1.15 15.99
C LEU A 559 -17.26 -0.21 15.27
N PHE A 560 -16.04 -0.71 15.12
CA PHE A 560 -15.79 -2.02 14.51
C PHE A 560 -16.35 -3.17 15.37
N ILE A 561 -16.18 -3.11 16.69
CA ILE A 561 -16.79 -4.07 17.62
C ILE A 561 -18.32 -4.03 17.52
N LEU A 562 -18.91 -2.83 17.49
CA LEU A 562 -20.36 -2.66 17.31
C LEU A 562 -20.84 -3.25 15.99
N ALA A 563 -20.08 -3.06 14.91
CA ALA A 563 -20.37 -3.64 13.61
C ALA A 563 -20.40 -5.17 13.67
N LYS A 564 -19.42 -5.75 14.37
CA LYS A 564 -19.29 -7.20 14.53
C LYS A 564 -20.40 -7.82 15.40
N THR A 565 -20.92 -7.11 16.40
CA THR A 565 -21.91 -7.70 17.32
C THR A 565 -23.35 -7.49 16.89
N LYS A 566 -23.65 -6.39 16.18
CA LYS A 566 -25.04 -5.98 15.89
C LYS A 566 -25.45 -6.12 14.43
N TYR A 567 -24.50 -6.09 13.50
CA TYR A 567 -24.79 -5.91 12.07
C TYR A 567 -24.16 -6.96 11.16
N ILE A 568 -23.70 -8.09 11.72
CA ILE A 568 -23.34 -9.25 10.89
C ILE A 568 -24.62 -9.89 10.37
N LEU A 569 -24.73 -9.95 9.05
CA LEU A 569 -25.74 -10.71 8.33
C LEU A 569 -25.27 -12.18 8.29
N GLU A 570 -25.41 -12.89 9.40
CA GLU A 570 -25.31 -14.36 9.46
C GLU A 570 -26.70 -14.99 9.34
#